data_AF-A0A1E3K2M6-F1
#
_entry.id   AF-A0A1E3K2M6-F1
#
_cell.length_a   1.000
_cell.length_b   1.000
_cell.length_c   1.000
_cell.angle_alpha   90.00
_cell.angle_beta   90.00
_cell.angle_gamma   90.00
#
_symmetry.space_group_name_H-M   'P 1'
#
loop_
_entity.id
_entity.type
_entity.pdbx_description
1 polymer ?
#
loop_
_entity_poly.entity_id
_entity_poly.type
_entity_poly.pdbx_seq_one_letter_code
_entity_poly.pdbx_strand_id
1 'polypeptide(L)'
;MQAFRNFQAQIPALPAVDVTAVSKSFRHTLQSTRERIGHVGPDGITELPAEYKQLEARVDALKEVHQKLLKITKVHERESYDYPADVTEGLSEVGQQAASAWSTFANKNLKGTNLPIPIPNPTAPPPHQPKTLPHALSRAAKSGATELGDDRLGVNLGIYGAAMEKVGDARLAQDQLISERFVTPWQATLSTSISLALKARANVKESRLELDSARAALKGAAPAKQEQARLHVEEAEDRLVQNTETAIGLMKAVLENPEPLQNISNLVKAQLIYYSTAAETLSGIQGQIEEAATAAEGDYRQSRGA
;
A
#
# COMPACT_ATOMS: atom_id res chain seq x y z
N MET A 1 53.69 31.72 -43.98
CA MET A 1 53.90 31.03 -42.68
C MET A 1 53.27 31.85 -41.55
N GLN A 2 51.94 31.89 -41.50
CA GLN A 2 51.15 32.55 -40.45
C GLN A 2 50.27 31.47 -39.82
N ALA A 3 50.80 30.77 -38.82
CA ALA A 3 50.03 29.76 -38.07
C ALA A 3 50.70 29.47 -36.72
N PHE A 4 51.06 30.48 -35.91
CA PHE A 4 51.55 30.27 -34.54
C PHE A 4 51.30 31.49 -33.62
N ARG A 5 50.07 32.04 -33.62
CA ARG A 5 49.76 33.18 -32.72
C ARG A 5 48.36 33.26 -32.12
N ASN A 6 47.62 32.15 -32.04
CA ASN A 6 46.33 32.10 -31.34
C ASN A 6 46.27 30.89 -30.38
N PHE A 7 47.26 30.77 -29.48
CA PHE A 7 47.32 29.71 -28.46
C PHE A 7 46.97 30.24 -27.05
N GLN A 8 46.02 31.17 -26.94
CA GLN A 8 45.63 31.71 -25.64
C GLN A 8 44.18 32.23 -25.62
N ALA A 9 43.21 31.32 -25.65
CA ALA A 9 41.87 31.55 -25.10
C ALA A 9 41.10 30.23 -24.99
N GLN A 10 40.36 30.08 -23.89
CA GLN A 10 39.35 29.04 -23.59
C GLN A 10 39.85 27.73 -22.97
N ILE A 11 40.22 27.81 -21.69
CA ILE A 11 40.02 26.72 -20.73
C ILE A 11 38.78 27.08 -19.90
N PRO A 12 37.72 26.27 -19.87
CA PRO A 12 36.58 26.51 -18.98
C PRO A 12 37.01 26.33 -17.52
N ALA A 13 36.70 27.32 -16.68
CA ALA A 13 36.98 27.27 -15.26
C ALA A 13 36.25 26.08 -14.60
N LEU A 14 37.00 25.19 -13.96
CA LEU A 14 36.45 24.13 -13.13
C LEU A 14 35.74 24.75 -11.92
N PRO A 15 34.59 24.22 -11.48
CA PRO A 15 33.91 24.74 -10.30
C PRO A 15 34.79 24.54 -9.07
N ALA A 16 35.05 25.62 -8.34
CA ALA A 16 35.75 25.57 -7.07
C ALA A 16 34.99 24.65 -6.11
N VAL A 17 35.60 23.51 -5.77
CA VAL A 17 35.10 22.62 -4.72
C VAL A 17 35.21 23.36 -3.40
N ASP A 18 34.06 23.64 -2.79
CA ASP A 18 33.94 24.31 -1.50
C ASP A 18 34.49 23.41 -0.37
N VAL A 19 35.79 23.56 -0.11
CA VAL A 19 36.55 22.90 0.97
C VAL A 19 35.95 23.16 2.36
N THR A 20 35.13 24.20 2.51
CA THR A 20 34.45 24.56 3.75
C THR A 20 33.29 23.61 4.06
N ALA A 21 32.55 23.13 3.05
CA ALA A 21 31.47 22.16 3.19
C ALA A 21 31.97 20.74 3.55
N VAL A 22 33.12 20.36 3.00
CA VAL A 22 33.81 19.11 3.33
C VAL A 22 34.31 19.13 4.78
N SER A 23 34.79 20.28 5.28
CA SER A 23 35.25 20.42 6.65
C SER A 23 34.14 20.36 7.71
N LYS A 24 32.90 20.78 7.36
CA LYS A 24 31.72 20.66 8.24
C LYS A 24 31.21 19.21 8.29
N SER A 25 31.18 18.52 7.15
CA SER A 25 30.79 17.09 7.07
C SER A 25 31.78 16.17 7.79
N PHE A 26 33.08 16.50 7.75
CA PHE A 26 34.12 15.72 8.42
C PHE A 26 34.08 15.89 9.95
N ARG A 27 33.78 17.09 10.46
CA ARG A 27 33.57 17.31 11.91
C ARG A 27 32.34 16.59 12.45
N HIS A 28 31.25 16.58 11.71
CA HIS A 28 30.03 15.85 12.09
C HIS A 28 30.24 14.32 12.08
N THR A 29 31.08 13.81 11.18
CA THR A 29 31.42 12.38 11.10
C THR A 29 32.41 11.96 12.20
N LEU A 30 33.41 12.79 12.51
CA LEU A 30 34.34 12.51 13.61
C LEU A 30 33.65 12.57 14.97
N GLN A 31 32.66 13.44 15.15
CA GLN A 31 31.88 13.52 16.39
C GLN A 31 30.96 12.31 16.56
N SER A 32 30.25 11.87 15.51
CA SER A 32 29.39 10.67 15.58
C SER A 32 30.18 9.36 15.80
N THR A 33 31.46 9.35 15.39
CA THR A 33 32.36 8.21 15.63
C THR A 33 33.00 8.26 17.03
N ARG A 34 33.27 9.46 17.55
CA ARG A 34 33.77 9.69 18.91
C ARG A 34 32.71 9.37 19.97
N GLU A 35 31.44 9.57 19.64
CA GLU A 35 30.28 9.18 20.47
C GLU A 35 30.07 7.66 20.56
N ARG A 36 30.56 6.87 19.59
CA ARG A 36 30.46 5.40 19.63
C ARG A 36 31.62 4.71 20.34
N ILE A 37 32.76 5.37 20.59
CA ILE A 37 34.01 4.68 20.95
C ILE A 37 34.67 5.17 22.26
N GLY A 38 34.30 6.30 22.87
CA GLY A 38 34.90 6.57 24.17
C GLY A 38 34.54 7.86 24.87
N HIS A 39 34.00 7.70 26.09
CA HIS A 39 33.98 8.67 27.18
C HIS A 39 33.39 10.05 26.86
N VAL A 40 32.07 10.11 26.73
CA VAL A 40 31.30 11.25 27.28
C VAL A 40 30.65 10.73 28.56
N GLY A 41 31.00 11.31 29.71
CA GLY A 41 30.41 10.93 30.99
C GLY A 41 28.90 11.20 31.01
N PRO A 42 28.14 10.51 31.88
CA PRO A 42 26.67 10.68 31.99
C PRO A 42 26.23 12.13 32.25
N ASP A 43 27.09 12.98 32.84
CA ASP A 43 26.82 14.40 33.11
C ASP A 43 26.85 15.31 31.86
N GLY A 44 27.27 14.81 30.70
CA GLY A 44 27.43 15.60 29.47
C GLY A 44 26.35 15.37 28.42
N ILE A 45 25.41 14.45 28.65
CA ILE A 45 24.35 14.11 27.70
C ILE A 45 23.07 14.77 28.17
N THR A 46 22.54 15.72 27.40
CA THR A 46 21.26 16.36 27.73
C THR A 46 20.13 15.34 27.68
N GLU A 47 19.65 14.79 28.80
CA GLU A 47 18.59 13.76 28.79
C GLU A 47 17.21 14.32 28.42
N LEU A 48 16.46 13.57 27.61
CA LEU A 48 15.07 13.89 27.29
C LEU A 48 14.11 13.36 28.36
N PRO A 49 13.00 14.08 28.67
CA PRO A 49 11.99 13.63 29.61
C PRO A 49 11.44 12.23 29.29
N ALA A 50 11.06 11.47 30.32
CA ALA A 50 10.51 10.13 30.16
C ALA A 50 9.23 10.13 29.29
N GLU A 51 8.35 11.12 29.47
CA GLU A 51 7.13 11.28 28.67
C GLU A 51 7.42 11.49 27.19
N TYR A 52 8.47 12.24 26.86
CA TYR A 52 8.91 12.44 25.47
C TYR A 52 9.32 11.10 24.85
N LYS A 53 10.18 10.33 25.53
CA LYS A 53 10.64 9.01 25.05
C LYS A 53 9.47 8.03 24.85
N GLN A 54 8.45 8.09 25.71
CA GLN A 54 7.24 7.28 25.56
C GLN A 54 6.42 7.69 24.31
N LEU A 55 6.27 8.99 24.05
CA LEU A 55 5.63 9.49 22.83
C LEU A 55 6.38 9.02 21.58
N GLU A 56 7.71 9.11 21.58
CA GLU A 56 8.55 8.61 20.49
C GLU A 56 8.28 7.13 20.20
N ALA A 57 8.33 6.28 21.24
CA ALA A 57 8.10 4.85 21.11
C ALA A 57 6.71 4.53 20.55
N ARG A 58 5.68 5.28 20.98
CA ARG A 58 4.30 5.11 20.47
C ARG A 58 4.17 5.53 19.01
N VAL A 59 4.81 6.63 18.60
CA VAL A 59 4.81 7.09 17.20
C VAL A 59 5.58 6.11 16.31
N ASP A 60 6.70 5.55 16.78
CA ASP A 60 7.46 4.52 16.07
C ASP A 60 6.61 3.25 15.89
N ALA A 61 5.92 2.80 16.95
CA ALA A 61 5.00 1.69 16.86
C ALA A 61 3.86 1.96 15.85
N LEU A 62 3.28 3.17 15.87
CA LEU A 62 2.21 3.54 14.94
C LEU A 62 2.69 3.54 13.47
N LYS A 63 3.90 4.03 13.21
CA LYS A 63 4.54 3.99 11.90
C LYS A 63 4.73 2.55 11.42
N GLU A 64 5.24 1.67 12.28
CA GLU A 64 5.44 0.26 11.96
C GLU A 64 4.11 -0.45 11.64
N VAL A 65 3.05 -0.17 12.39
CA VAL A 65 1.70 -0.67 12.10
C VAL A 65 1.25 -0.18 10.71
N HIS A 66 1.47 1.09 10.39
CA HIS A 66 1.10 1.63 9.09
C HIS A 66 1.82 0.92 7.94
N GLN A 67 3.13 0.74 8.06
CA GLN A 67 3.96 0.09 7.05
C GLN A 67 3.61 -1.39 6.86
N LYS A 68 3.37 -2.12 7.97
CA LYS A 68 3.01 -3.55 7.93
C LYS A 68 1.68 -3.78 7.21
N LEU A 69 0.66 -2.98 7.52
CA LEU A 69 -0.64 -3.11 6.86
C LEU A 69 -0.55 -2.72 5.37
N LEU A 70 0.08 -1.59 5.03
CA LEU A 70 0.25 -1.17 3.63
C LEU A 70 0.98 -2.20 2.78
N LYS A 71 2.00 -2.86 3.33
CA LYS A 71 2.76 -3.88 2.61
C LYS A 71 1.86 -4.99 2.07
N ILE A 72 0.80 -5.33 2.80
CA ILE A 72 -0.14 -6.39 2.43
C ILE A 72 -1.28 -5.80 1.59
N THR A 73 -1.92 -4.72 2.06
CA THR A 73 -3.16 -4.22 1.45
C THR A 73 -2.96 -3.52 0.11
N LYS A 74 -1.73 -3.06 -0.22
CA LYS A 74 -1.41 -2.56 -1.56
C LYS A 74 -1.64 -3.58 -2.67
N VAL A 75 -1.76 -4.86 -2.32
CA VAL A 75 -2.11 -5.90 -3.27
C VAL A 75 -3.44 -5.59 -3.98
N HIS A 76 -4.41 -4.96 -3.29
CA HIS A 76 -5.72 -4.58 -3.83
C HIS A 76 -5.65 -3.49 -4.92
N GLU A 77 -4.50 -2.84 -5.14
CA GLU A 77 -4.29 -1.93 -6.27
C GLU A 77 -4.01 -2.69 -7.59
N ARG A 78 -3.74 -4.01 -7.51
CA ARG A 78 -3.40 -4.84 -8.66
C ARG A 78 -4.50 -5.85 -8.93
N GLU A 79 -5.30 -5.64 -9.95
CA GLU A 79 -6.42 -6.54 -10.27
C GLU A 79 -6.03 -8.03 -10.29
N SER A 80 -4.86 -8.38 -10.82
CA SER A 80 -4.44 -9.77 -11.02
C SER A 80 -3.74 -10.44 -9.84
N TYR A 81 -3.89 -9.96 -8.60
CA TYR A 81 -3.13 -10.51 -7.47
C TYR A 81 -3.47 -11.95 -7.08
N ASP A 82 -4.68 -12.41 -7.37
CA ASP A 82 -5.14 -13.79 -7.12
C ASP A 82 -5.21 -14.60 -8.42
N TYR A 83 -4.75 -14.03 -9.53
CA TYR A 83 -4.84 -14.67 -10.84
C TYR A 83 -3.78 -15.78 -10.97
N PRO A 84 -4.13 -16.99 -11.44
CA PRO A 84 -3.16 -18.06 -11.62
C PRO A 84 -2.05 -17.67 -12.61
N ALA A 85 -0.79 -17.80 -12.19
CA ALA A 85 0.37 -17.37 -12.98
C ALA A 85 0.58 -18.22 -14.25
N ASP A 86 0.20 -19.50 -14.22
CA ASP A 86 0.41 -20.45 -15.32
C ASP A 86 -0.74 -20.45 -16.35
N VAL A 87 -1.80 -19.65 -16.11
CA VAL A 87 -2.92 -19.54 -17.05
C VAL A 87 -2.52 -18.60 -18.17
N THR A 88 -1.94 -19.17 -19.23
CA THR A 88 -1.76 -18.51 -20.52
C THR A 88 -3.13 -18.41 -21.19
N GLU A 89 -3.80 -17.28 -20.97
CA GLU A 89 -5.07 -16.99 -21.63
C GLU A 89 -4.88 -16.92 -23.16
N GLY A 90 -5.35 -17.94 -23.89
CA GLY A 90 -5.51 -17.90 -25.34
C GLY A 90 -6.67 -16.98 -25.74
N LEU A 91 -6.49 -15.67 -25.57
CA LEU A 91 -7.61 -14.73 -25.38
C LEU A 91 -7.98 -13.82 -26.57
N SER A 92 -7.36 -13.93 -27.75
CA SER A 92 -7.68 -13.00 -28.86
C SER A 92 -8.72 -13.52 -29.85
N GLU A 93 -8.92 -14.83 -30.03
CA GLU A 93 -9.81 -15.36 -31.08
C GLU A 93 -11.19 -15.83 -30.59
N VAL A 94 -11.40 -15.93 -29.28
CA VAL A 94 -12.64 -16.49 -28.67
C VAL A 94 -13.48 -15.39 -27.99
N GLY A 95 -13.36 -14.13 -28.42
CA GLY A 95 -14.04 -13.00 -27.75
C GLY A 95 -15.51 -12.84 -28.10
N GLN A 96 -15.81 -12.67 -29.40
CA GLN A 96 -17.15 -12.27 -29.85
C GLN A 96 -18.09 -13.48 -30.06
N GLN A 97 -17.60 -14.56 -30.67
CA GLN A 97 -18.41 -15.76 -30.91
C GLN A 97 -18.80 -16.46 -29.61
N ALA A 98 -17.87 -16.55 -28.65
CA ALA A 98 -18.17 -17.12 -27.33
C ALA A 98 -19.13 -16.24 -26.53
N ALA A 99 -19.01 -14.91 -26.61
CA ALA A 99 -19.96 -14.01 -25.97
C ALA A 99 -21.39 -14.17 -26.53
N SER A 100 -21.55 -14.30 -27.85
CA SER A 100 -22.87 -14.56 -28.46
C SER A 100 -23.42 -15.95 -28.14
N ALA A 101 -22.55 -16.98 -28.12
CA ALA A 101 -22.94 -18.35 -27.76
C ALA A 101 -23.40 -18.40 -26.30
N TRP A 102 -22.63 -17.79 -25.39
CA TRP A 102 -22.99 -17.67 -23.99
C TRP A 102 -24.29 -16.89 -23.78
N SER A 103 -24.49 -15.75 -24.46
CA SER A 103 -25.74 -14.99 -24.34
C SER A 103 -26.95 -15.81 -24.78
N THR A 104 -26.83 -16.57 -25.87
CA THR A 104 -27.91 -17.46 -26.34
C THR A 104 -28.19 -18.57 -25.33
N PHE A 105 -27.14 -19.21 -24.83
CA PHE A 105 -27.23 -20.24 -23.80
C PHE A 105 -27.90 -19.70 -22.53
N ALA A 106 -27.42 -18.57 -22.00
CA ALA A 106 -27.91 -17.97 -20.77
C ALA A 106 -29.39 -17.57 -20.89
N ASN A 107 -29.78 -16.96 -22.01
CA ASN A 107 -31.17 -16.60 -22.30
C ASN A 107 -32.10 -17.81 -22.43
N LYS A 108 -31.58 -19.01 -22.66
CA LYS A 108 -32.36 -20.24 -22.71
C LYS A 108 -32.42 -20.92 -21.34
N ASN A 109 -31.26 -21.11 -20.72
CA ASN A 109 -31.07 -22.04 -19.60
C ASN A 109 -31.05 -21.38 -18.22
N LEU A 110 -30.80 -20.06 -18.12
CA LEU A 110 -30.71 -19.35 -16.83
C LEU A 110 -31.97 -18.54 -16.49
N LYS A 111 -33.00 -18.60 -17.34
CA LYS A 111 -34.29 -17.95 -17.07
C LYS A 111 -34.90 -18.49 -15.77
N GLY A 112 -35.30 -17.59 -14.88
CA GLY A 112 -35.87 -17.94 -13.58
C GLY A 112 -34.84 -18.12 -12.45
N THR A 113 -33.55 -17.97 -12.74
CA THR A 113 -32.52 -17.86 -11.69
C THR A 113 -32.37 -16.40 -11.23
N ASN A 114 -31.84 -16.18 -10.03
CA ASN A 114 -31.49 -14.85 -9.52
C ASN A 114 -30.12 -14.35 -10.04
N LEU A 115 -29.60 -14.95 -11.12
CA LEU A 115 -28.29 -14.66 -11.68
C LEU A 115 -28.37 -13.66 -12.83
N PRO A 116 -27.30 -12.88 -13.07
CA PRO A 116 -27.24 -11.99 -14.22
C PRO A 116 -27.36 -12.75 -15.54
N ILE A 117 -28.25 -12.30 -16.42
CA ILE A 117 -28.37 -12.83 -17.79
C ILE A 117 -27.79 -11.76 -18.74
N PRO A 118 -26.78 -12.08 -19.57
CA PRO A 118 -26.20 -11.12 -20.50
C PRO A 118 -27.22 -10.61 -21.51
N ILE A 119 -27.37 -9.29 -21.60
CA ILE A 119 -28.17 -8.62 -22.63
C ILE A 119 -27.25 -8.41 -23.85
N PRO A 120 -27.53 -9.03 -25.01
CA PRO A 120 -26.69 -8.87 -26.19
C PRO A 120 -26.77 -7.41 -26.68
N ASN A 121 -25.61 -6.72 -26.69
CA ASN A 121 -25.50 -5.37 -27.24
C ASN A 121 -24.44 -5.35 -28.35
N PRO A 122 -24.85 -5.43 -29.63
CA PRO A 122 -23.93 -5.70 -30.76
C PRO A 122 -22.98 -4.54 -31.10
N THR A 123 -23.19 -3.34 -30.54
CA THR A 123 -22.42 -2.13 -30.83
C THR A 123 -21.42 -1.74 -29.74
N ALA A 124 -21.32 -2.49 -28.65
CA ALA A 124 -20.42 -2.17 -27.55
C ALA A 124 -18.96 -2.54 -27.89
N PRO A 125 -17.95 -1.73 -27.48
CA PRO A 125 -16.55 -2.14 -27.50
C PRO A 125 -16.38 -3.48 -26.77
N PRO A 126 -15.40 -4.32 -27.15
CA PRO A 126 -15.12 -5.55 -26.42
C PRO A 126 -14.91 -5.21 -24.94
N PRO A 127 -15.72 -5.78 -24.03
CA PRO A 127 -15.64 -5.43 -22.62
C PRO A 127 -14.26 -5.80 -22.08
N HIS A 128 -13.70 -4.94 -21.23
CA HIS A 128 -12.52 -5.27 -20.44
C HIS A 128 -12.79 -6.58 -19.70
N GLN A 129 -11.93 -7.58 -19.89
CA GLN A 129 -12.07 -8.88 -19.24
C GLN A 129 -11.28 -8.86 -17.93
N PRO A 130 -11.95 -8.86 -16.77
CA PRO A 130 -11.23 -8.74 -15.52
C PRO A 130 -10.39 -9.99 -15.25
N LYS A 131 -9.15 -9.76 -14.80
CA LYS A 131 -8.17 -10.77 -14.46
C LYS A 131 -8.19 -11.02 -12.96
N THR A 132 -9.25 -11.67 -12.50
CA THR A 132 -9.35 -12.17 -11.12
C THR A 132 -9.64 -13.66 -11.16
N LEU A 133 -9.32 -14.39 -10.09
CA LEU A 133 -9.64 -15.82 -10.00
C LEU A 133 -11.14 -16.14 -10.21
N PRO A 134 -12.11 -15.45 -9.56
CA PRO A 134 -13.53 -15.67 -9.81
C PRO A 134 -13.93 -15.50 -11.29
N HIS A 135 -13.39 -14.48 -11.95
CA HIS A 135 -13.63 -14.24 -13.37
C HIS A 135 -13.01 -15.32 -14.26
N ALA A 136 -11.83 -15.86 -13.91
CA ALA A 136 -11.23 -16.98 -14.63
C ALA A 136 -12.11 -18.25 -14.55
N LEU A 137 -12.59 -18.57 -13.34
CA LEU A 137 -13.51 -19.69 -13.10
C LEU A 137 -14.82 -19.49 -13.88
N SER A 138 -15.34 -18.27 -13.89
CA SER A 138 -16.52 -17.90 -14.68
C SER A 138 -16.31 -18.16 -16.17
N ARG A 139 -15.21 -17.67 -16.76
CA ARG A 139 -14.90 -17.87 -18.19
C ARG A 139 -14.79 -19.36 -18.54
N ALA A 140 -14.04 -20.13 -17.76
CA ALA A 140 -13.86 -21.56 -17.98
C ALA A 140 -15.21 -22.32 -17.92
N ALA A 141 -16.02 -22.05 -16.89
CA ALA A 141 -17.33 -22.68 -16.72
C ALA A 141 -18.31 -22.30 -17.84
N LYS A 142 -18.34 -21.03 -18.25
CA LYS A 142 -19.17 -20.55 -19.36
C LYS A 142 -18.77 -21.19 -20.69
N SER A 143 -17.47 -21.35 -20.97
CA SER A 143 -16.99 -22.07 -22.16
C SER A 143 -17.48 -23.51 -22.15
N GLY A 144 -17.25 -24.24 -21.05
CA GLY A 144 -17.72 -25.62 -20.90
C GLY A 144 -19.24 -25.76 -21.00
N ALA A 145 -19.99 -24.79 -20.48
CA ALA A 145 -21.45 -24.74 -20.63
C ALA A 145 -21.89 -24.61 -22.09
N THR A 146 -21.22 -23.75 -22.87
CA THR A 146 -21.50 -23.62 -24.30
C THR A 146 -21.10 -24.84 -25.11
N GLU A 147 -19.99 -25.50 -24.74
CA GLU A 147 -19.48 -26.71 -25.41
C GLU A 147 -20.38 -27.93 -25.15
N LEU A 148 -20.89 -28.09 -23.93
CA LEU A 148 -21.76 -29.19 -23.53
C LEU A 148 -23.24 -28.95 -23.87
N GLY A 149 -23.65 -27.70 -24.09
CA GLY A 149 -25.01 -27.34 -24.44
C GLY A 149 -26.02 -27.66 -23.33
N ASP A 150 -27.21 -28.13 -23.70
CA ASP A 150 -28.32 -28.34 -22.76
C ASP A 150 -28.18 -29.58 -21.87
N ASP A 151 -27.04 -30.28 -21.91
CA ASP A 151 -26.78 -31.37 -20.96
C ASP A 151 -26.79 -30.87 -19.52
N ARG A 152 -27.10 -31.77 -18.57
CA ARG A 152 -27.18 -31.43 -17.13
C ARG A 152 -25.89 -30.77 -16.65
N LEU A 153 -24.73 -31.26 -17.04
CA LEU A 153 -23.46 -30.64 -16.66
C LEU A 153 -23.30 -29.26 -17.30
N GLY A 154 -23.67 -29.11 -18.58
CA GLY A 154 -23.63 -27.83 -19.29
C GLY A 154 -24.48 -26.76 -18.61
N VAL A 155 -25.74 -27.08 -18.27
CA VAL A 155 -26.65 -26.18 -17.54
C VAL A 155 -26.06 -25.75 -16.20
N ASN A 156 -25.54 -26.69 -15.41
CA ASN A 156 -24.98 -26.39 -14.08
C ASN A 156 -23.65 -25.64 -14.13
N LEU A 157 -22.80 -25.89 -15.13
CA LEU A 157 -21.62 -25.07 -15.41
C LEU A 157 -22.01 -23.63 -15.76
N GLY A 158 -23.11 -23.44 -16.49
CA GLY A 158 -23.64 -22.11 -16.78
C GLY A 158 -24.07 -21.37 -15.52
N ILE A 159 -24.82 -22.03 -14.64
CA ILE A 159 -25.26 -21.48 -13.35
C ILE A 159 -24.05 -21.09 -12.50
N TYR A 160 -23.09 -22.02 -12.34
CA TYR A 160 -21.85 -21.76 -11.61
C TYR A 160 -21.04 -20.62 -12.23
N GLY A 161 -20.90 -20.60 -13.56
CA GLY A 161 -20.17 -19.56 -14.28
C GLY A 161 -20.77 -18.16 -14.09
N ALA A 162 -22.10 -18.04 -14.15
CA ALA A 162 -22.80 -16.78 -13.89
C ALA A 162 -22.70 -16.33 -12.42
N ALA A 163 -22.75 -17.26 -11.47
CA ALA A 163 -22.52 -16.97 -10.06
C ALA A 163 -21.09 -16.45 -9.81
N MET A 164 -20.08 -17.11 -10.41
CA MET A 164 -18.68 -16.70 -10.26
C MET A 164 -18.36 -15.36 -10.92
N GLU A 165 -19.08 -14.97 -11.98
CA GLU A 165 -18.99 -13.61 -12.54
C GLU A 165 -19.42 -12.58 -11.51
N LYS A 166 -20.59 -12.77 -10.88
CA LYS A 166 -21.09 -11.87 -9.83
C LYS A 166 -20.15 -11.81 -8.63
N VAL A 167 -19.56 -12.93 -8.22
CA VAL A 167 -18.52 -12.96 -7.16
C VAL A 167 -17.28 -12.17 -7.59
N GLY A 168 -16.89 -12.28 -8.86
CA GLY A 168 -15.80 -11.51 -9.44
C GLY A 168 -16.06 -10.02 -9.42
N ASP A 169 -17.24 -9.57 -9.83
CA ASP A 169 -17.63 -8.16 -9.80
C ASP A 169 -17.60 -7.60 -8.37
N ALA A 170 -18.12 -8.36 -7.41
CA ALA A 170 -18.06 -8.00 -5.99
C ALA A 170 -16.61 -7.89 -5.47
N ARG A 171 -15.71 -8.74 -5.98
CA ARG A 171 -14.27 -8.67 -5.67
C ARG A 171 -13.64 -7.39 -6.21
N LEU A 172 -13.92 -7.02 -7.47
CA LEU A 172 -13.44 -5.75 -8.04
C LEU A 172 -13.94 -4.54 -7.23
N ALA A 173 -15.22 -4.55 -6.84
CA ALA A 173 -15.78 -3.50 -5.99
C ALA A 173 -15.08 -3.42 -4.62
N GLN A 174 -14.78 -4.56 -3.99
CA GLN A 174 -14.00 -4.61 -2.76
C GLN A 174 -12.63 -3.95 -2.94
N ASP A 175 -11.89 -4.34 -3.96
CA ASP A 175 -10.54 -3.85 -4.19
C ASP A 175 -10.53 -2.34 -4.42
N GLN A 176 -11.50 -1.83 -5.20
CA GLN A 176 -11.67 -0.39 -5.40
C GLN A 176 -11.93 0.32 -4.06
N LEU A 177 -12.88 -0.19 -3.26
CA LEU A 177 -13.18 0.40 -1.95
C LEU A 177 -11.98 0.37 -1.01
N ILE A 178 -11.22 -0.73 -0.97
CA ILE A 178 -10.02 -0.86 -0.14
C ILE A 178 -8.94 0.12 -0.62
N SER A 179 -8.71 0.21 -1.93
CA SER A 179 -7.72 1.12 -2.51
C SER A 179 -8.03 2.59 -2.17
N GLU A 180 -9.28 3.01 -2.37
CA GLU A 180 -9.71 4.40 -2.18
C GLU A 180 -9.90 4.77 -0.71
N ARG A 181 -10.47 3.88 0.11
CA ARG A 181 -10.94 4.20 1.48
C ARG A 181 -10.05 3.65 2.59
N PHE A 182 -9.08 2.81 2.25
CA PHE A 182 -8.06 2.34 3.19
C PHE A 182 -6.66 2.68 2.69
N VAL A 183 -6.19 2.11 1.58
CA VAL A 183 -4.78 2.20 1.15
C VAL A 183 -4.35 3.65 0.94
N THR A 184 -5.12 4.43 0.19
CA THR A 184 -4.83 5.83 -0.12
C THR A 184 -4.72 6.70 1.14
N PRO A 185 -5.76 6.82 2.00
CA PRO A 185 -5.68 7.67 3.19
C PRO A 185 -4.64 7.15 4.20
N TRP A 186 -4.50 5.83 4.34
CA TRP A 186 -3.53 5.23 5.24
C TRP A 186 -2.08 5.51 4.80
N GLN A 187 -1.81 5.48 3.49
CA GLN A 187 -0.53 5.91 2.93
C GLN A 187 -0.30 7.41 3.12
N ALA A 188 -1.35 8.24 3.01
CA ALA A 188 -1.29 9.67 3.24
C ALA A 188 -0.94 10.01 4.70
N THR A 189 -1.58 9.37 5.70
CA THR A 189 -1.24 9.56 7.12
C THR A 189 0.24 9.23 7.38
N LEU A 190 0.77 8.19 6.75
CA LEU A 190 2.17 7.79 6.87
C LEU A 190 3.14 8.82 6.25
N SER A 191 2.84 9.33 5.05
CA SER A 191 3.72 10.26 4.34
C SER A 191 3.62 11.71 4.82
N THR A 192 2.54 12.06 5.54
CA THR A 192 2.28 13.42 6.03
C THR A 192 2.49 13.50 7.53
N SER A 193 1.45 13.26 8.34
CA SER A 193 1.43 13.48 9.78
C SER A 193 2.54 12.72 10.51
N ILE A 194 2.71 11.43 10.20
CA ILE A 194 3.78 10.61 10.81
C ILE A 194 5.16 11.12 10.37
N SER A 195 5.35 11.41 9.07
CA SER A 195 6.61 11.95 8.54
C SER A 195 7.00 13.29 9.19
N LEU A 196 6.03 14.19 9.40
CA LEU A 196 6.23 15.47 10.10
C LEU A 196 6.67 15.27 11.54
N ALA A 197 6.04 14.35 12.28
CA ALA A 197 6.45 14.03 13.65
C ALA A 197 7.88 13.43 13.70
N LEU A 198 8.23 12.55 12.76
CA LEU A 198 9.60 12.01 12.65
C LEU A 198 10.64 13.10 12.35
N LYS A 199 10.31 14.05 11.47
CA LYS A 199 11.18 15.19 11.17
C LYS A 199 11.37 16.09 12.40
N ALA A 200 10.31 16.39 13.13
CA ALA A 200 10.40 17.18 14.35
C ALA A 200 11.28 16.50 15.42
N ARG A 201 11.18 15.18 15.58
CA ARG A 201 12.09 14.40 16.44
C ARG A 201 13.54 14.48 16.00
N ALA A 202 13.81 14.43 14.69
CA ALA A 202 15.15 14.61 14.16
C ALA A 202 15.73 16.00 14.52
N ASN A 203 14.92 17.05 14.43
CA ASN A 203 15.31 18.40 14.83
C ASN A 203 15.62 18.50 16.33
N VAL A 204 14.83 17.83 17.19
CA VAL A 204 15.14 17.77 18.65
C VAL A 204 16.49 17.11 18.88
N LYS A 205 16.78 16.00 18.19
CA LYS A 205 18.07 15.33 18.29
C LYS A 205 19.21 16.24 17.83
N GLU A 206 19.02 16.99 16.76
CA GLU A 206 20.00 17.96 16.26
C GLU A 206 20.24 19.10 17.26
N SER A 207 19.19 19.71 17.81
CA SER A 207 19.32 20.77 18.82
C SER A 207 19.98 20.30 20.12
N ARG A 208 19.79 19.03 20.52
CA ARG A 208 20.52 18.45 21.65
C ARG A 208 22.02 18.41 21.38
N LEU A 209 22.42 17.92 20.19
CA LEU A 209 23.82 17.87 19.79
C LEU A 209 24.42 19.28 19.68
N GLU A 210 23.64 20.25 19.18
CA GLU A 210 24.04 21.66 19.11
C GLU A 210 24.30 22.22 20.52
N LEU A 211 23.38 22.02 21.46
CA LEU A 211 23.52 22.44 22.86
C LEU A 211 24.73 21.78 23.54
N ASP A 212 24.90 20.47 23.39
CA ASP A 212 26.02 19.73 23.97
C ASP A 212 27.36 20.27 23.40
N SER A 213 27.41 20.58 22.10
CA SER A 213 28.57 21.20 21.47
C SER A 213 28.84 22.64 21.94
N ALA A 214 27.79 23.43 22.13
CA ALA A 214 27.87 24.81 22.61
C ALA A 214 28.39 24.85 24.06
N ARG A 215 27.89 23.96 24.93
CA ARG A 215 28.38 23.80 26.32
C ARG A 215 29.85 23.38 26.36
N ALA A 216 30.25 22.44 25.51
CA ALA A 216 31.65 22.04 25.39
C ALA A 216 32.55 23.20 24.91
N ALA A 217 32.08 24.00 23.93
CA ALA A 217 32.79 25.17 23.45
C ALA A 217 32.93 26.26 24.52
N LEU A 218 31.88 26.51 25.31
CA LEU A 218 31.90 27.46 26.43
C LEU A 218 32.93 27.06 27.50
N LYS A 219 33.06 25.77 27.81
CA LYS A 219 34.05 25.25 28.77
C LYS A 219 35.49 25.50 28.33
N GLY A 220 35.76 25.55 27.02
CA GLY A 220 37.08 25.80 26.44
C GLY A 220 37.32 27.23 25.94
N ALA A 221 36.36 28.15 26.13
CA ALA A 221 36.44 29.50 25.58
C ALA A 221 37.45 30.38 26.36
N ALA A 222 38.28 31.13 25.62
CA ALA A 222 39.15 32.13 26.22
C ALA A 222 38.31 33.30 26.81
N PRO A 223 38.81 34.03 27.83
CA PRO A 223 38.05 35.10 28.49
C PRO A 223 37.45 36.15 27.54
N ALA A 224 38.19 36.50 26.48
CA ALA A 224 37.75 37.47 25.47
C ALA A 224 36.56 37.00 24.60
N LYS A 225 36.28 35.68 24.55
CA LYS A 225 35.18 35.08 23.78
C LYS A 225 34.12 34.42 24.67
N GLN A 226 34.27 34.54 25.98
CA GLN A 226 33.44 33.85 26.95
C GLN A 226 31.98 34.32 26.89
N GLU A 227 31.76 35.63 26.72
CA GLU A 227 30.42 36.20 26.60
C GLU A 227 29.70 35.71 25.33
N GLN A 228 30.41 35.70 24.20
CA GLN A 228 29.86 35.18 22.94
C GLN A 228 29.51 33.70 23.04
N ALA A 229 30.35 32.90 23.73
CA ALA A 229 30.08 31.49 23.94
C ALA A 229 28.88 31.25 24.88
N ARG A 230 28.61 32.16 25.83
CA ARG A 230 27.41 32.10 26.69
C ARG A 230 26.13 32.34 25.90
N LEU A 231 26.11 33.40 25.09
CA LEU A 231 24.95 33.71 24.23
C LEU A 231 24.63 32.56 23.27
N HIS A 232 25.64 31.88 22.73
CA HIS A 232 25.43 30.72 21.87
C HIS A 232 24.85 29.50 22.61
N VAL A 233 25.17 29.33 23.90
CA VAL A 233 24.54 28.30 24.73
C VAL A 233 23.06 28.65 24.98
N GLU A 234 22.77 29.90 25.35
CA GLU A 234 21.40 30.38 25.56
C GLU A 234 20.54 30.20 24.31
N GLU A 235 21.05 30.59 23.14
CA GLU A 235 20.35 30.40 21.85
C GLU A 235 20.10 28.90 21.55
N ALA A 236 21.06 28.02 21.86
CA ALA A 236 20.89 26.58 21.66
C ALA A 236 19.88 25.96 22.65
N GLU A 237 19.80 26.48 23.88
CA GLU A 237 18.80 26.07 24.88
C GLU A 237 17.38 26.45 24.43
N ASP A 238 17.18 27.69 23.99
CA ASP A 238 15.89 28.16 23.47
C ASP A 238 15.41 27.34 22.27
N ARG A 239 16.32 27.07 21.32
CA ARG A 239 16.02 26.22 20.16
C ARG A 239 15.63 24.80 20.57
N LEU A 240 16.32 24.22 21.55
CA LEU A 240 16.00 22.89 22.04
C LEU A 240 14.60 22.85 22.67
N VAL A 241 14.24 23.86 23.49
CA VAL A 241 12.91 23.97 24.08
C VAL A 241 11.85 24.06 22.98
N GLN A 242 12.00 24.99 22.04
CA GLN A 242 11.04 25.19 20.95
C GLN A 242 10.85 23.94 20.08
N ASN A 243 11.94 23.27 19.69
CA ASN A 243 11.89 22.05 18.90
C ASN A 243 11.24 20.90 19.68
N THR A 244 11.48 20.83 20.99
CA THR A 244 10.89 19.80 21.86
C THR A 244 9.39 20.00 22.00
N GLU A 245 8.93 21.22 22.24
CA GLU A 245 7.49 21.55 22.30
C GLU A 245 6.79 21.23 20.98
N THR A 246 7.39 21.62 19.86
CA THR A 246 6.88 21.34 18.51
C THR A 246 6.77 19.83 18.27
N ALA A 247 7.81 19.07 18.61
CA ALA A 247 7.81 17.63 18.46
C ALA A 247 6.75 16.95 19.34
N ILE A 248 6.59 17.39 20.59
CA ILE A 248 5.53 16.88 21.49
C ILE A 248 4.15 17.13 20.88
N GLY A 249 3.88 18.35 20.40
CA GLY A 249 2.62 18.71 19.77
C GLY A 249 2.28 17.82 18.57
N LEU A 250 3.25 17.64 17.66
CA LEU A 250 3.07 16.80 16.47
C LEU A 250 2.91 15.31 16.81
N MET A 251 3.68 14.78 17.76
CA MET A 251 3.55 13.38 18.19
C MET A 251 2.19 13.12 18.83
N LYS A 252 1.68 14.03 19.67
CA LYS A 252 0.33 13.92 20.26
C LYS A 252 -0.75 13.98 19.17
N ALA A 253 -0.68 14.95 18.27
CA ALA A 253 -1.63 15.09 17.17
C ALA A 253 -1.69 13.83 16.27
N VAL A 254 -0.54 13.18 16.03
CA VAL A 254 -0.47 11.92 15.29
C VAL A 254 -1.15 10.76 16.05
N LEU A 255 -0.93 10.66 17.36
CA LEU A 255 -1.48 9.59 18.18
C LEU A 255 -2.98 9.77 18.47
N GLU A 256 -3.48 10.99 18.44
CA GLU A 256 -4.88 11.35 18.67
C GLU A 256 -5.70 11.44 17.38
N ASN A 257 -5.06 11.28 16.21
CA ASN A 257 -5.75 11.27 14.92
C ASN A 257 -6.75 10.10 14.84
N PRO A 258 -8.06 10.34 14.66
CA PRO A 258 -9.05 9.27 14.56
C PRO A 258 -9.03 8.55 13.19
N GLU A 259 -8.39 9.14 12.18
CA GLU A 259 -8.41 8.66 10.80
C GLU A 259 -7.96 7.21 10.62
N PRO A 260 -6.88 6.70 11.27
CA PRO A 260 -6.51 5.28 11.15
C PRO A 260 -7.63 4.33 11.58
N LEU A 261 -8.36 4.64 12.67
CA LEU A 261 -9.49 3.82 13.09
C LEU A 261 -10.64 3.86 12.09
N GLN A 262 -10.92 5.05 11.52
CA GLN A 262 -11.91 5.18 10.45
C GLN A 262 -11.53 4.38 9.20
N ASN A 263 -10.24 4.38 8.83
CA ASN A 263 -9.72 3.62 7.70
C ASN A 263 -9.91 2.11 7.95
N ILE A 264 -9.58 1.60 9.14
CA ILE A 264 -9.82 0.19 9.52
C ILE A 264 -11.31 -0.15 9.43
N SER A 265 -12.19 0.74 9.90
CA SER A 265 -13.64 0.55 9.76
C SER A 265 -14.06 0.40 8.28
N ASN A 266 -13.50 1.21 7.38
CA ASN A 266 -13.77 1.13 5.95
C ASN A 266 -13.24 -0.18 5.33
N LEU A 267 -12.05 -0.63 5.74
CA LEU A 267 -11.49 -1.91 5.31
C LEU A 267 -12.42 -3.08 5.67
N VAL A 268 -12.88 -3.13 6.93
CA VAL A 268 -13.81 -4.16 7.41
C VAL A 268 -15.12 -4.12 6.62
N LYS A 269 -15.67 -2.93 6.36
CA LYS A 269 -16.92 -2.78 5.59
C LYS A 269 -16.76 -3.29 4.15
N ALA A 270 -15.67 -2.93 3.46
CA ALA A 270 -15.42 -3.40 2.10
C ALA A 270 -15.32 -4.93 2.04
N GLN A 271 -14.59 -5.54 2.99
CA GLN A 271 -14.48 -6.99 3.10
C GLN A 271 -15.82 -7.66 3.42
N LEU A 272 -16.60 -7.10 4.34
CA LEU A 272 -17.90 -7.65 4.72
C LEU A 272 -18.86 -7.68 3.54
N ILE A 273 -18.94 -6.60 2.77
CA ILE A 273 -19.79 -6.51 1.57
C ILE A 273 -19.43 -7.61 0.57
N TYR A 274 -18.13 -7.83 0.32
CA TYR A 274 -17.68 -8.88 -0.59
C TYR A 274 -18.03 -10.27 -0.07
N TYR A 275 -17.65 -10.59 1.16
CA TYR A 275 -17.89 -11.92 1.73
C TYR A 275 -19.38 -12.23 1.85
N SER A 276 -20.22 -11.26 2.21
CA SER A 276 -21.68 -11.46 2.24
C SER A 276 -22.23 -11.69 0.84
N THR A 277 -21.84 -10.86 -0.14
CA THR A 277 -22.28 -11.02 -1.53
C THR A 277 -21.87 -12.37 -2.11
N ALA A 278 -20.65 -12.81 -1.82
CA ALA A 278 -20.16 -14.11 -2.26
C ALA A 278 -20.92 -15.26 -1.61
N ALA A 279 -21.14 -15.21 -0.29
CA ALA A 279 -21.90 -16.21 0.44
C ALA A 279 -23.35 -16.30 -0.04
N GLU A 280 -24.03 -15.17 -0.19
CA GLU A 280 -25.41 -15.11 -0.72
C GLU A 280 -25.49 -15.67 -2.15
N THR A 281 -24.52 -15.32 -3.00
CA THR A 281 -24.51 -15.77 -4.39
C THR A 281 -24.28 -17.28 -4.51
N LEU A 282 -23.33 -17.84 -3.75
CA LEU A 282 -23.05 -19.28 -3.76
C LEU A 282 -24.16 -20.08 -3.08
N SER A 283 -24.69 -19.60 -1.95
CA SER A 283 -25.84 -20.21 -1.29
C SER A 283 -27.07 -20.24 -2.21
N GLY A 284 -27.27 -19.21 -3.03
CA GLY A 284 -28.36 -19.15 -3.99
C GLY A 284 -28.32 -20.21 -5.10
N ILE A 285 -27.16 -20.81 -5.38
CA ILE A 285 -27.00 -21.87 -6.40
C ILE A 285 -26.75 -23.25 -5.80
N GLN A 286 -26.38 -23.33 -4.51
CA GLN A 286 -25.96 -24.56 -3.86
C GLN A 286 -27.02 -25.67 -3.99
N GLY A 287 -28.26 -25.41 -3.58
CA GLY A 287 -29.32 -26.42 -3.61
C GLY A 287 -29.61 -26.96 -5.01
N GLN A 288 -29.59 -26.09 -6.02
CA GLN A 288 -29.81 -26.50 -7.42
C GLN A 288 -28.69 -27.42 -7.92
N ILE A 289 -27.43 -27.12 -7.58
CA ILE A 289 -26.28 -27.95 -7.96
C ILE A 289 -26.30 -29.30 -7.22
N GLU A 290 -26.64 -29.30 -5.92
CA GLU A 290 -26.76 -30.53 -5.13
C GLU A 290 -27.86 -31.45 -5.65
N GLU A 291 -29.02 -30.89 -6.03
CA GLU A 291 -30.11 -31.62 -6.65
C GLU A 291 -29.67 -32.24 -7.99
N ALA A 292 -29.00 -31.44 -8.84
CA ALA A 292 -28.48 -31.92 -10.12
C ALA A 292 -27.42 -33.03 -9.95
N ALA A 293 -26.55 -32.92 -8.95
CA ALA A 293 -25.55 -33.93 -8.63
C ALA A 293 -26.22 -35.24 -8.17
N THR A 294 -27.19 -35.15 -7.26
CA THR A 294 -27.95 -36.32 -6.77
C THR A 294 -28.70 -37.01 -7.90
N ALA A 295 -29.35 -36.25 -8.79
CA ALA A 295 -30.00 -36.78 -9.98
C ALA A 295 -29.00 -37.47 -10.91
N ALA A 296 -27.81 -36.89 -11.11
CA ALA A 296 -26.76 -37.49 -11.95
C ALA A 296 -26.26 -38.82 -11.40
N GLU A 297 -26.07 -38.91 -10.08
CA GLU A 297 -25.74 -40.17 -9.44
C GLU A 297 -26.87 -41.19 -9.56
N GLY A 298 -28.12 -40.78 -9.39
CA GLY A 298 -29.30 -41.63 -9.55
C GLY A 298 -29.36 -42.26 -10.94
N ASP A 299 -29.27 -41.43 -11.98
CA ASP A 299 -29.29 -41.88 -13.38
C ASP A 299 -28.10 -42.79 -13.69
N TYR A 300 -26.91 -42.43 -13.20
CA TYR A 300 -25.71 -43.24 -13.36
C TYR A 300 -25.87 -44.62 -12.74
N ARG A 301 -26.38 -44.70 -11.50
CA ARG A 301 -26.64 -45.97 -10.81
C ARG A 301 -27.71 -46.79 -11.55
N GLN A 302 -28.81 -46.18 -11.97
CA GLN A 302 -29.86 -46.86 -12.75
C GLN A 302 -29.34 -47.41 -14.07
N SER A 303 -28.49 -46.66 -14.78
CA SER A 303 -27.87 -47.10 -16.04
C SER A 303 -26.91 -48.28 -15.88
N ARG A 304 -26.43 -48.52 -14.65
CA ARG A 304 -25.48 -49.58 -14.28
C ARG A 304 -26.14 -50.71 -13.46
N GLY A 305 -27.45 -50.63 -13.22
CA GLY A 305 -28.25 -51.54 -12.39
C GLY A 305 -28.16 -51.21 -10.88
N ALA A 306 -29.21 -51.25 -10.05
CA ALA A 306 -30.38 -52.12 -10.09
C ALA A 306 -30.09 -53.49 -10.70
#